data_AF-A0A8T3ZIX1-F1
#
_entry.id   AF-A0A8T3ZIX1-F1
#
_cell.length_a   1.000
_cell.length_b   1.000
_cell.length_c   1.000
_cell.angle_alpha   90.00
_cell.angle_beta   90.00
_cell.angle_gamma   90.00
#
_symmetry.space_group_name_H-M   'P 1'
#
loop_
_entity.id
_entity.type
_entity.pdbx_description
1 polymer ?
#
loop_
_entity_poly.entity_id
_entity_poly.type
_entity_poly.pdbx_seq_one_letter_code
_entity_poly.pdbx_strand_id
1 'polypeptide(L)'
;MKTEISAGGVVFRGKKILLIKDSYGRWSLPKGHIEKGETAEQAALREIKEETGIDGRIIELLGEIKYFFQLKGEKIFKIAKFFLVEASNDKTSLSLYINLLNC
;
A
#
# COMPACT_ATOMS: atom_id res chain seq x y z
N MET A 1 -13.46 20.16 4.51
CA MET A 1 -13.46 18.70 4.33
C MET A 1 -12.14 18.32 3.67
N LYS A 2 -11.25 17.64 4.40
CA LYS A 2 -9.94 17.25 3.90
C LYS A 2 -10.08 16.00 3.04
N THR A 3 -9.41 15.98 1.88
CA THR A 3 -9.31 14.80 1.01
C THR A 3 -7.90 14.24 1.10
N GLU A 4 -7.79 12.93 1.27
CA GLU A 4 -6.52 12.21 1.25
C GLU A 4 -6.53 11.18 0.13
N ILE A 5 -5.53 11.25 -0.75
CA ILE A 5 -5.36 10.32 -1.86
C ILE A 5 -4.14 9.46 -1.57
N SER A 6 -4.33 8.16 -1.73
CA SER A 6 -3.30 7.14 -1.53
C SER A 6 -3.26 6.20 -2.72
N ALA A 7 -2.10 5.58 -2.94
CA ALA A 7 -1.91 4.52 -3.90
C ALA A 7 -1.16 3.35 -3.25
N GLY A 8 -1.44 2.14 -3.71
CA GLY A 8 -0.84 0.91 -3.21
C GLY A 8 -1.07 -0.25 -4.18
N GLY A 9 -0.84 -1.47 -3.72
CA GLY A 9 -0.99 -2.62 -4.61
C GLY A 9 -1.37 -3.93 -3.97
N VAL A 10 -2.05 -4.76 -4.77
CA VAL A 10 -2.14 -6.20 -4.57
C VAL A 10 -0.88 -6.80 -5.18
N VAL A 11 0.11 -7.05 -4.33
CA VAL A 11 1.38 -7.62 -4.77
C VAL A 11 1.27 -9.15 -4.77
N PHE A 12 1.55 -9.77 -5.92
CA PHE A 12 1.49 -11.22 -6.06
C PHE A 12 2.82 -11.81 -6.53
N ARG A 13 3.02 -13.09 -6.18
CA ARG A 13 4.02 -13.98 -6.81
C ARG A 13 3.46 -15.39 -6.86
N GLY A 14 3.32 -15.93 -8.05
CA GLY A 14 2.59 -17.18 -8.25
C GLY A 14 1.17 -17.08 -7.67
N LYS A 15 0.82 -17.97 -6.74
CA LYS A 15 -0.50 -18.04 -6.08
C LYS A 15 -0.57 -17.32 -4.72
N LYS A 16 0.43 -16.52 -4.37
CA LYS A 16 0.51 -15.84 -3.07
C LYS A 16 0.32 -14.35 -3.23
N ILE A 17 -0.35 -13.71 -2.26
CA ILE A 17 -0.54 -12.27 -2.17
C ILE A 17 0.15 -11.77 -0.90
N LEU A 18 0.75 -10.59 -0.99
CA LEU A 18 1.38 -9.88 0.12
C LEU A 18 0.33 -9.14 0.96
N LEU A 19 0.40 -9.28 2.28
CA LEU A 19 -0.34 -8.46 3.24
C LEU A 19 0.63 -7.88 4.26
N ILE A 20 0.34 -6.67 4.70
CA ILE A 20 1.02 -6.00 5.82
C ILE A 20 0.11 -5.99 7.04
N LYS A 21 0.72 -6.01 8.23
CA LYS A 21 0.01 -5.96 9.51
C LYS A 21 0.38 -4.68 10.24
N ASP A 22 -0.60 -3.87 10.59
CA ASP A 22 -0.35 -2.63 11.32
C ASP A 22 -0.07 -2.88 12.82
N SER A 23 0.28 -1.81 13.56
CA SER A 23 0.55 -1.87 15.00
C SER A 23 -0.65 -2.29 15.85
N TYR A 24 -1.87 -2.22 15.31
CA TYR A 24 -3.09 -2.70 15.94
C TYR A 24 -3.42 -4.14 15.56
N GLY A 25 -2.54 -4.80 14.80
CA GLY A 25 -2.69 -6.18 14.37
C GLY A 25 -3.65 -6.38 13.20
N ARG A 26 -4.05 -5.31 12.50
CA ARG A 26 -4.98 -5.38 11.36
C ARG A 26 -4.22 -5.64 10.08
N TRP A 27 -4.75 -6.56 9.27
CA TRP A 27 -4.22 -6.88 7.96
C TRP A 27 -4.69 -5.90 6.90
N SER A 28 -3.78 -5.49 6.02
CA SER A 28 -4.10 -4.63 4.89
C SER A 28 -3.13 -4.83 3.73
N LEU A 29 -3.44 -4.21 2.59
CA LEU A 29 -2.54 -4.12 1.45
C LEU A 29 -1.56 -2.95 1.64
N PRO A 30 -0.32 -3.07 1.15
CA PRO A 30 0.64 -1.98 1.20
C PRO A 30 0.15 -0.79 0.38
N LYS A 31 0.24 0.40 0.95
CA LYS A 31 -0.22 1.67 0.36
C LYS A 31 0.26 2.85 1.21
N GLY A 32 0.36 4.00 0.57
CA GLY A 32 0.51 5.26 1.28
C GLY A 32 0.17 6.47 0.42
N HIS A 33 0.57 7.65 0.87
CA HIS A 33 0.14 8.91 0.28
C HIS A 33 0.79 9.12 -1.08
N ILE A 34 0.03 9.71 -2.02
CA ILE A 34 0.63 10.20 -3.26
C ILE A 34 1.31 11.53 -2.95
N GLU A 35 2.64 11.59 -3.11
CA GLU A 35 3.40 12.80 -2.88
C GLU A 35 3.33 13.78 -4.05
N LYS A 36 3.77 15.02 -3.81
CA LYS A 36 3.73 16.07 -4.83
C LYS A 36 4.64 15.70 -6.01
N GLY A 37 4.04 15.58 -7.18
CA GLY A 37 4.75 15.25 -8.43
C GLY A 37 4.79 13.76 -8.75
N GLU A 38 4.23 12.90 -7.89
CA GLU A 38 4.08 11.48 -8.18
C GLU A 38 2.80 11.19 -8.98
N THR A 39 2.92 10.25 -9.91
CA THR A 39 1.79 9.47 -10.42
C THR A 39 1.32 8.47 -9.36
N ALA A 40 0.10 7.96 -9.47
CA ALA A 40 -0.40 6.96 -8.54
C ALA A 40 0.42 5.65 -8.63
N GLU A 41 0.90 5.33 -9.82
CA GLU A 41 1.79 4.21 -10.12
C GLU A 41 3.13 4.34 -9.38
N GLN A 42 3.76 5.52 -9.45
CA GLN A 42 5.01 5.80 -8.75
C GLN A 42 4.84 5.68 -7.24
N ALA A 43 3.80 6.31 -6.69
CA ALA A 43 3.49 6.23 -5.26
C ALA A 43 3.23 4.77 -4.82
N ALA A 44 2.46 3.99 -5.59
CA ALA A 44 2.20 2.59 -5.27
C ALA A 44 3.49 1.76 -5.19
N LEU A 45 4.38 1.89 -6.18
CA LEU A 45 5.65 1.15 -6.21
C LEU A 45 6.61 1.59 -5.09
N ARG A 46 6.70 2.90 -4.80
CA ARG A 46 7.49 3.44 -3.69
C ARG A 46 7.00 2.89 -2.35
N GLU A 47 5.70 2.98 -2.08
CA GLU A 47 5.10 2.56 -0.81
C GLU A 47 5.23 1.05 -0.59
N ILE A 48 5.02 0.22 -1.63
CA ILE A 48 5.28 -1.23 -1.55
C ILE A 48 6.75 -1.49 -1.15
N LYS A 49 7.68 -0.76 -1.75
CA LYS A 49 9.10 -0.92 -1.45
C LYS A 49 9.46 -0.44 -0.04
N GLU A 50 8.91 0.68 0.41
CA GLU A 50 9.17 1.25 1.74
C GLU A 50 8.59 0.38 2.85
N GLU A 51 7.35 -0.09 2.71
CA GLU A 51 6.67 -0.88 3.73
C GLU A 51 7.15 -2.33 3.79
N THR A 52 7.63 -2.89 2.66
CA THR A 52 7.87 -4.34 2.56
C THR A 52 9.23 -4.73 1.97
N GLY A 53 10.01 -3.79 1.43
CA GLY A 53 11.27 -4.06 0.75
C GLY A 53 11.14 -4.76 -0.62
N ILE A 54 9.91 -4.95 -1.12
CA ILE A 54 9.66 -5.66 -2.38
C ILE A 54 9.68 -4.67 -3.54
N ASP A 55 10.49 -4.95 -4.55
CA ASP A 55 10.39 -4.29 -5.85
C ASP A 55 9.34 -5.04 -6.69
N GLY A 56 8.60 -4.32 -7.53
CA GLY A 56 7.57 -4.92 -8.36
C GLY A 56 7.31 -4.15 -9.66
N ARG A 57 6.53 -4.78 -10.53
CA ARG A 57 6.08 -4.20 -11.80
C ARG A 57 4.55 -4.11 -11.81
N ILE A 58 4.03 -2.93 -12.10
CA ILE A 58 2.58 -2.74 -12.28
C ILE A 58 2.14 -3.51 -13.52
N ILE A 59 1.05 -4.27 -13.35
CA ILE A 59 0.35 -4.96 -14.43
C ILE A 59 -0.83 -4.12 -14.90
N GLU A 60 -1.69 -3.70 -13.97
CA GLU A 60 -2.89 -2.91 -14.26
C GLU A 60 -3.42 -2.20 -13.00
N LEU A 61 -4.32 -1.24 -13.21
CA LEU A 61 -5.12 -0.64 -12.16
C LEU A 61 -6.30 -1.57 -11.83
N LEU A 62 -6.43 -1.99 -10.57
CA LEU A 62 -7.57 -2.80 -10.12
C LEU A 62 -8.79 -1.94 -9.77
N GLY A 63 -8.55 -0.70 -9.35
CA GLY A 63 -9.62 0.26 -9.04
C GLY A 63 -9.32 1.13 -7.85
N GLU A 64 -10.36 1.74 -7.29
CA GLU A 64 -10.26 2.64 -6.15
C GLU A 64 -11.33 2.36 -5.08
N ILE A 65 -10.95 2.54 -3.81
CA ILE A 65 -11.85 2.46 -2.66
C ILE A 65 -12.02 3.87 -2.10
N LYS A 66 -13.28 4.30 -1.91
CA LYS A 66 -13.64 5.61 -1.36
C LYS A 66 -14.40 5.46 -0.06
N TYR A 67 -13.96 6.12 0.99
CA TYR A 67 -14.62 6.07 2.29
C TYR A 67 -14.34 7.31 3.12
N PHE A 68 -15.17 7.53 4.15
CA PHE A 68 -14.94 8.56 5.14
C PHE A 68 -14.39 7.93 6.43
N PHE A 69 -13.49 8.63 7.09
CA PHE A 69 -13.08 8.31 8.46
C PHE A 69 -12.96 9.58 9.29
N GLN A 70 -12.94 9.42 10.62
CA GLN A 70 -12.72 10.52 11.54
C GLN A 70 -11.32 10.45 12.12
N LEU A 71 -10.61 11.58 12.11
CA LEU A 71 -9.31 11.73 12.73
C LEU A 71 -9.31 13.03 13.53
N LYS A 72 -9.07 12.95 14.85
CA LYS A 72 -9.05 14.12 15.76
C LYS A 72 -10.31 15.00 15.65
N GLY A 73 -11.48 14.38 15.45
CA GLY A 73 -12.76 15.09 15.30
C GLY A 73 -13.05 15.65 13.90
N GLU A 74 -12.10 15.56 12.97
CA GLU A 74 -12.30 15.99 11.59
C GLU A 74 -12.74 14.81 10.69
N LYS A 75 -13.72 15.06 9.83
CA LYS A 75 -14.15 14.11 8.80
C LYS A 75 -13.23 14.21 7.57
N ILE A 76 -12.53 13.13 7.27
CA ILE A 76 -11.62 13.01 6.13
C ILE A 76 -12.25 12.12 5.06
N PHE A 77 -12.22 12.58 3.81
CA PHE A 77 -12.58 11.77 2.64
C PHE A 77 -11.34 11.11 2.06
N LYS A 78 -11.31 9.77 2.04
CA LYS A 78 -10.16 8.99 1.56
C LYS A 78 -10.46 8.37 0.21
N ILE A 79 -9.48 8.43 -0.68
CA ILE A 79 -9.44 7.69 -1.95
C ILE A 79 -8.17 6.85 -1.96
N ALA A 80 -8.31 5.52 -2.07
CA ALA A 80 -7.19 4.59 -2.17
C ALA A 80 -7.22 3.86 -3.50
N LYS A 81 -6.24 4.10 -4.37
CA LYS A 81 -6.07 3.40 -5.64
C LYS A 81 -5.20 2.17 -5.46
N PHE A 82 -5.60 1.05 -6.06
CA PHE A 82 -4.85 -0.20 -5.98
C PHE A 82 -4.47 -0.70 -7.37
N PHE A 83 -3.21 -1.07 -7.53
CA PHE A 83 -2.67 -1.70 -8.72
C PHE A 83 -2.41 -3.19 -8.49
N LEU A 84 -2.54 -4.00 -9.53
CA LEU A 84 -2.01 -5.36 -9.53
C LEU A 84 -0.50 -5.27 -9.78
N VAL A 85 0.30 -5.84 -8.88
CA VAL A 85 1.77 -5.72 -8.94
C VAL A 85 2.40 -7.10 -8.88
N GLU A 86 3.20 -7.43 -9.89
CA GLU A 86 4.02 -8.64 -9.89
C GLU A 86 5.34 -8.37 -9.16
N ALA A 87 5.67 -9.17 -8.14
CA ALA A 87 6.92 -8.99 -7.38
C ALA A 87 8.15 -9.41 -8.20
N SER A 88 9.16 -8.55 -8.26
CA SER A 88 10.36 -8.73 -9.09
C SER A 88 11.56 -9.32 -8.34
N ASN A 89 11.53 -9.38 -7.01
CA ASN A 89 12.65 -9.85 -6.19
C ASN A 89 12.19 -10.86 -5.12
N ASP A 90 13.09 -11.73 -4.65
CA ASP A 90 12.77 -12.73 -3.63
C ASP A 90 13.03 -12.28 -2.18
N LYS A 91 13.11 -10.96 -1.93
CA LYS A 91 13.54 -10.40 -0.63
C LYS A 91 12.58 -10.65 0.53
N THR A 92 11.48 -11.35 0.30
CA THR A 92 10.61 -11.84 1.36
C THR A 92 10.10 -13.21 0.97
N SER A 93 10.27 -14.20 1.84
CA SER A 93 9.37 -15.35 1.86
C SER A 93 7.96 -14.78 2.02
N LEU A 94 7.01 -15.18 1.17
CA LEU A 94 5.63 -14.66 1.18
C LEU A 94 4.82 -15.17 2.40
N SER A 95 5.45 -15.22 3.57
CA SER A 95 4.94 -15.47 4.90
C SER A 95 5.76 -14.60 5.86
N LEU A 96 5.13 -13.55 6.39
CA LEU A 96 5.62 -12.48 7.28
C LEU A 96 6.88 -12.73 8.13
N TYR A 97 7.67 -11.66 8.29
CA TYR A 97 8.37 -11.25 9.53
C TYR A 97 8.66 -9.72 9.45
N ILE A 98 7.91 -8.83 10.13
CA ILE A 98 8.22 -8.13 11.41
C ILE A 98 9.68 -7.68 11.61
N ASN A 99 9.90 -6.36 11.70
CA ASN A 99 10.62 -5.62 12.77
C ASN A 99 10.39 -4.10 12.52
N LEU A 100 9.63 -3.36 13.33
CA LEU A 100 10.03 -2.70 14.60
C LEU A 100 11.35 -1.93 14.48
N LEU A 101 11.32 -0.66 14.93
CA LEU A 101 12.35 0.42 14.89
C LEU A 101 12.07 1.43 13.76
N ASN A 102 11.64 2.67 13.98
CA ASN A 102 11.72 3.55 15.15
C ASN A 102 10.50 4.48 15.22
N CYS A 103 10.29 4.99 16.43
CA CYS A 103 9.36 6.03 16.86
C CYS A 103 9.00 7.12 15.84
#